data_AF-A0AA88EGM2-F1
#
_entry.id   AF-A0AA88EGM2-F1
#
_cell.length_a   1.000
_cell.length_b   1.000
_cell.length_c   1.000
_cell.angle_alpha   90.00
_cell.angle_beta   90.00
_cell.angle_gamma   90.00
#
_symmetry.space_group_name_H-M   'P 1'
#
loop_
_entity.id
_entity.type
_entity.pdbx_description
1 polymer ?
#
loop_
_entity_poly.entity_id
_entity_poly.type
_entity_poly.pdbx_seq_one_letter_code
_entity_poly.pdbx_strand_id
1 'polypeptide(L)'
;MWTNFCGDLGTVLDVLIGQAAPGGSLRKFATGSARLKNSETLHALVQCTPDLSQLDCTNCLDNALAKMVQLAVKPLASSPPPPVLAPPYQLTIPQVHEEKRVIH
;
A
#
# COMPACT_ATOMS: atom_id res chain seq x y z
N MET A 1 10.83 -19.98 -0.18
CA MET A 1 10.46 -19.15 0.99
C MET A 1 9.76 -17.85 0.54
N TRP A 2 10.37 -17.02 -0.33
CA TRP A 2 9.80 -15.74 -0.81
C TRP A 2 8.55 -15.86 -1.73
N THR A 3 8.45 -16.90 -2.54
CA THR A 3 7.35 -17.07 -3.50
C THR A 3 5.98 -17.26 -2.84
N ASN A 4 5.92 -17.94 -1.69
CA ASN A 4 4.68 -18.10 -0.93
C ASN A 4 4.23 -16.76 -0.33
N PHE A 5 5.16 -15.99 0.24
CA PHE A 5 4.86 -14.68 0.83
C PHE A 5 4.29 -13.71 -0.21
N CYS A 6 4.88 -13.63 -1.41
CA CYS A 6 4.36 -12.77 -2.48
C CYS A 6 2.93 -13.16 -2.88
N GLY A 7 2.62 -14.46 -2.94
CA GLY A 7 1.27 -14.94 -3.26
C GLY A 7 0.26 -14.62 -2.15
N ASP A 8 0.62 -14.88 -0.89
CA ASP A 8 -0.22 -14.57 0.27
C ASP A 8 -0.47 -13.06 0.39
N LEU A 9 0.57 -12.24 0.18
CA LEU A 9 0.48 -10.79 0.17
C LEU A 9 -0.40 -10.26 -0.97
N GLY A 10 -0.23 -10.77 -2.20
CA GLY A 10 -1.05 -10.38 -3.33
C GLY A 10 -2.54 -10.68 -3.09
N THR A 11 -2.84 -11.84 -2.51
CA THR A 11 -4.21 -12.24 -2.18
C THR A 11 -4.84 -11.31 -1.14
N VAL A 12 -4.10 -11.00 -0.06
CA VAL A 12 -4.61 -10.08 0.97
C VAL A 12 -4.84 -8.69 0.39
N LEU A 13 -3.88 -8.17 -0.38
CA LEU A 13 -3.98 -6.83 -0.94
C LEU A 13 -5.14 -6.72 -1.94
N ASP A 14 -5.37 -7.72 -2.80
CA ASP A 14 -6.51 -7.76 -3.74
C ASP A 14 -7.86 -7.60 -3.00
N VAL A 15 -8.04 -8.36 -1.92
CA VAL A 15 -9.23 -8.25 -1.06
C VAL A 15 -9.36 -6.84 -0.46
N LEU A 16 -8.26 -6.28 0.05
CA LEU A 16 -8.28 -4.95 0.66
C LEU A 16 -8.54 -3.84 -0.37
N ILE A 17 -8.08 -3.98 -1.60
CA ILE A 17 -8.36 -3.04 -2.70
C ILE A 17 -9.86 -3.00 -2.97
N GLY A 18 -10.51 -4.16 -3.07
CA GLY A 18 -11.96 -4.27 -3.24
C GLY A 18 -12.77 -3.66 -2.09
N GLN A 19 -12.20 -3.58 -0.88
CA GLN A 19 -12.83 -2.95 0.28
C GLN A 19 -12.55 -1.44 0.38
N ALA A 20 -11.35 -1.00 0.04
CA ALA A 20 -10.94 0.40 0.15
C ALA A 20 -11.53 1.26 -0.97
N ALA A 21 -11.51 0.77 -2.21
CA ALA A 21 -11.94 1.52 -3.40
C ALA A 21 -13.40 2.03 -3.37
N PRO A 22 -14.41 1.26 -2.92
CA PRO A 22 -15.77 1.75 -2.76
C PRO A 22 -15.97 2.73 -1.59
N GLY A 23 -14.92 3.00 -0.80
CA GLY A 23 -14.99 3.96 0.32
C GLY A 23 -15.50 5.34 -0.10
N GLY A 24 -16.13 6.05 0.83
CA GLY A 24 -16.74 7.36 0.56
C GLY A 24 -15.75 8.52 0.55
N SER A 25 -16.30 9.75 0.56
CA SER A 25 -15.54 11.01 0.55
C SER A 25 -14.69 11.27 1.80
N LEU A 26 -14.91 10.53 2.89
CA LEU A 26 -14.14 10.68 4.12
C LEU A 26 -12.83 9.88 4.10
N ARG A 27 -12.86 8.66 3.57
CA ARG A 27 -11.69 7.78 3.48
C ARG A 27 -11.93 6.60 2.54
N LYS A 28 -10.87 6.18 1.87
CA LYS A 28 -10.79 4.96 1.06
C LYS A 28 -9.60 4.13 1.54
N PHE A 29 -9.87 3.29 2.53
CA PHE A 29 -8.86 2.58 3.31
C PHE A 29 -9.41 1.24 3.78
N ALA A 30 -8.55 0.22 3.82
CA ALA A 30 -8.87 -1.08 4.40
C ALA A 30 -7.62 -1.71 5.04
N THR A 31 -7.83 -2.53 6.07
CA THR A 31 -6.79 -3.34 6.70
C THR A 31 -7.22 -4.80 6.78
N GLY A 32 -6.25 -5.69 6.81
CA GLY A 32 -6.52 -7.12 6.93
C GLY A 32 -5.29 -7.90 7.34
N SER A 33 -5.50 -9.18 7.57
CA SER A 33 -4.44 -10.10 7.92
C SER A 33 -4.68 -11.50 7.38
N ALA A 34 -3.60 -12.25 7.21
CA ALA A 34 -3.64 -13.66 6.84
C ALA A 34 -2.60 -14.45 7.63
N ARG A 35 -2.94 -15.70 7.95
CA ARG A 35 -1.99 -16.66 8.52
C ARG A 35 -1.13 -17.25 7.41
N LEU A 36 0.18 -17.10 7.54
CA LEU A 36 1.17 -17.68 6.64
C LEU A 36 1.47 -19.12 7.03
N LYS A 37 2.02 -19.89 6.08
CA LYS A 37 2.34 -21.32 6.28
C LYS A 37 3.35 -21.60 7.40
N ASN A 38 4.19 -20.63 7.74
CA ASN A 38 5.14 -20.69 8.85
C ASN A 38 4.54 -20.22 10.19
N SER A 39 3.22 -20.14 10.29
CA SER A 39 2.47 -19.67 11.47
C SER A 39 2.65 -18.19 11.82
N GLU A 40 3.38 -17.42 11.02
CA GLU A 40 3.42 -15.96 11.12
C GLU A 40 2.10 -15.34 10.64
N THR A 41 1.79 -14.15 11.12
CA THR A 41 0.62 -13.39 10.66
C THR A 41 1.10 -12.25 9.77
N LEU A 42 0.67 -12.25 8.52
CA LEU A 42 0.82 -11.10 7.64
C LEU A 42 -0.25 -10.08 8.00
N HIS A 43 0.16 -8.84 8.23
CA HIS A 43 -0.73 -7.69 8.39
C HIS A 43 -0.52 -6.72 7.23
N ALA A 44 -1.60 -6.23 6.65
CA ALA A 44 -1.55 -5.33 5.50
C ALA A 44 -2.61 -4.22 5.60
N LEU A 45 -2.34 -3.12 4.90
CA LEU A 45 -3.24 -2.00 4.71
C LEU A 45 -3.13 -1.51 3.26
N VAL A 46 -4.22 -0.98 2.73
CA VAL A 46 -4.22 -0.19 1.49
C VAL A 46 -4.96 1.12 1.72
N GLN A 47 -4.50 2.16 1.05
CA GLN A 47 -5.11 3.48 1.12
C GLN A 47 -4.98 4.18 -0.22
N CYS A 48 -6.08 4.81 -0.67
CA CYS A 48 -6.05 5.80 -1.73
C CYS A 48 -6.69 7.09 -1.21
N THR A 49 -6.50 8.19 -1.94
CA THR A 49 -7.08 9.47 -1.54
C THR A 49 -8.60 9.48 -1.85
N PRO A 50 -9.41 10.08 -0.97
CA PRO A 50 -10.88 9.99 -1.08
C PRO A 50 -11.47 10.74 -2.28
N ASP A 51 -10.70 11.61 -2.92
CA ASP A 51 -11.05 12.35 -4.14
C ASP A 51 -11.06 11.48 -5.40
N LEU A 52 -10.42 10.31 -5.37
CA LEU A 52 -10.40 9.40 -6.51
C LEU A 52 -11.74 8.70 -6.71
N SER A 53 -12.12 8.46 -7.97
CA SER A 53 -13.23 7.54 -8.26
C SER A 53 -12.90 6.13 -7.76
N GLN A 54 -13.91 5.27 -7.62
CA GLN A 54 -13.67 3.86 -7.26
C GLN A 54 -12.73 3.18 -8.25
N LEU A 55 -12.90 3.45 -9.56
CA LEU A 55 -12.07 2.88 -10.61
C LEU A 55 -10.63 3.39 -10.51
N ASP A 56 -10.44 4.69 -10.31
CA ASP A 56 -9.10 5.28 -10.22
C ASP A 56 -8.37 4.82 -8.95
N CYS A 57 -9.10 4.67 -7.83
CA CYS A 57 -8.54 4.10 -6.61
C CYS A 57 -8.08 2.65 -6.82
N THR A 58 -8.92 1.83 -7.46
CA THR A 58 -8.57 0.43 -7.79
C THR A 58 -7.30 0.38 -8.64
N ASN A 59 -7.28 1.12 -9.75
CA ASN A 59 -6.13 1.20 -10.64
C ASN A 59 -4.86 1.71 -9.93
N CYS A 60 -4.98 2.69 -9.03
CA CYS A 60 -3.87 3.22 -8.27
C CYS A 60 -3.24 2.15 -7.36
N LEU A 61 -4.08 1.40 -6.64
CA LEU A 61 -3.63 0.36 -5.72
C LEU A 61 -3.07 -0.85 -6.46
N ASP A 62 -3.66 -1.26 -7.59
CA ASP A 62 -3.13 -2.32 -8.45
C ASP A 62 -1.74 -1.96 -9.01
N ASN A 63 -1.57 -0.72 -9.45
CA ASN A 63 -0.27 -0.21 -9.91
C ASN A 63 0.76 -0.20 -8.78
N ALA A 64 0.36 0.17 -7.56
CA ALA A 64 1.22 0.11 -6.39
C ALA A 64 1.65 -1.33 -6.09
N LEU A 65 0.71 -2.28 -6.13
CA LEU A 65 1.00 -3.71 -5.96
C LEU A 65 1.98 -4.22 -7.01
N ALA A 66 1.74 -3.92 -8.29
CA ALA A 66 2.64 -4.30 -9.38
C ALA A 66 4.06 -3.74 -9.17
N LYS A 67 4.20 -2.48 -8.75
CA LYS A 67 5.50 -1.88 -8.43
C LYS A 67 6.19 -2.52 -7.24
N MET A 68 5.45 -2.83 -6.17
CA MET A 68 6.00 -3.54 -4.99
C MET A 68 6.58 -4.90 -5.39
N VAL A 69 5.84 -5.67 -6.20
CA VAL A 69 6.31 -6.97 -6.71
C VAL A 69 7.54 -6.79 -7.60
N GLN A 70 7.54 -5.80 -8.50
CA GLN A 70 8.69 -5.51 -9.35
C GLN A 70 9.95 -5.19 -8.55
N LEU A 71 9.85 -4.37 -7.49
CA LEU A 71 11.00 -4.05 -6.64
C LEU A 71 11.55 -5.29 -5.91
N ALA A 72 10.67 -6.21 -5.50
CA ALA A 72 11.07 -7.44 -4.83
C ALA A 72 11.80 -8.44 -5.75
N VAL A 73 11.58 -8.36 -7.08
CA VAL A 73 12.21 -9.27 -8.06
C VAL A 73 13.28 -8.59 -8.93
N LYS A 74 13.43 -7.26 -8.86
CA LYS A 74 14.43 -6.51 -9.64
C LYS A 74 15.84 -6.86 -9.14
N PRO A 75 16.75 -7.34 -10.01
CA PRO A 75 18.16 -7.43 -9.66
C PRO A 75 18.67 -6.04 -9.31
N LEU A 76 19.30 -5.90 -8.13
CA LEU A 76 19.80 -4.63 -7.57
C LEU A 76 20.77 -3.84 -8.47
N ALA A 77 21.14 -4.37 -9.65
CA ALA A 77 22.12 -3.80 -10.57
C ALA A 77 21.55 -2.86 -11.66
N SER A 78 20.26 -2.53 -11.65
CA SER A 78 19.62 -1.81 -12.78
C SER A 78 18.97 -0.47 -12.42
N SER A 79 19.53 0.28 -11.46
CA SER A 79 19.25 1.71 -11.36
C SER A 79 20.53 2.50 -11.65
N PRO A 80 20.68 3.16 -12.80
CA PRO A 80 21.62 4.27 -12.88
C PRO A 80 21.26 5.29 -11.78
N PRO A 81 22.24 5.98 -11.16
CA PRO A 81 21.94 7.02 -10.19
C PRO A 81 21.08 8.10 -10.89
N PRO A 82 19.97 8.55 -10.29
CA PRO A 82 19.23 9.66 -10.85
C PRO A 82 20.15 10.89 -10.92
N PRO A 83 20.11 11.70 -11.99
CA PRO A 83 20.77 13.00 -11.99
C PRO A 83 20.22 13.80 -10.82
N VAL A 84 21.09 14.16 -9.87
CA VAL A 84 20.74 14.95 -8.69
C VAL A 84 20.46 16.38 -9.14
N LEU A 85 19.20 16.68 -9.41
CA LEU A 85 18.70 18.03 -9.65
C LEU A 85 17.36 18.21 -8.94
N ALA A 86 17.40 18.78 -7.72
CA ALA A 86 16.63 19.98 -7.34
C ALA A 86 16.72 20.27 -5.82
N PRO A 87 16.88 21.55 -5.41
CA PRO A 87 16.55 22.06 -4.08
C PRO A 87 15.11 22.62 -4.05
N PRO A 88 14.65 23.21 -2.93
CA PRO A 88 13.98 22.56 -1.82
C PRO A 88 12.47 22.82 -1.87
N TYR A 89 11.65 21.78 -2.03
CA TYR A 89 10.28 21.82 -1.50
C TYR A 89 10.24 20.81 -0.35
N GLN A 90 10.32 21.33 0.88
CA GLN A 90 9.95 20.57 2.06
C GLN A 90 8.48 20.18 1.90
N LEU A 91 8.23 18.93 1.53
CA LEU A 91 6.94 18.29 1.77
C LEU A 91 6.82 18.15 3.29
N THR A 92 6.20 19.12 3.94
CA THR A 92 5.75 18.96 5.32
C THR A 92 4.75 17.82 5.31
N ILE A 93 5.17 16.65 5.78
CA ILE A 93 4.25 15.54 6.08
C ILE A 93 3.24 16.12 7.09
N PRO A 94 1.95 16.25 6.77
CA PRO A 94 0.98 16.57 7.80
C PRO A 94 1.09 15.46 8.85
N GLN A 95 1.35 15.88 10.09
CA GLN A 95 1.40 15.00 11.25
C GLN A 95 0.20 14.06 11.18
N VAL A 96 0.45 12.75 11.12
CA VAL A 96 -0.59 11.76 11.42
C VAL A 96 -0.97 12.02 12.86
N HIS A 97 -2.03 12.81 13.07
CA HIS A 97 -2.54 13.04 14.39
C HIS A 97 -3.17 11.72 14.84
N GLU A 98 -2.53 11.08 15.80
CA GLU A 98 -3.07 9.97 16.57
C GLU A 98 -4.38 10.46 17.22
N GLU A 99 -5.52 10.16 16.60
CA GLU A 99 -6.80 10.31 17.27
C GLU A 99 -6.86 9.22 18.35
N LYS A 100 -6.42 9.58 19.55
CA LYS A 100 -6.60 8.79 20.76
C LYS A 100 -8.07 8.37 20.86
N ARG A 101 -8.34 7.09 20.60
CA ARG A 101 -9.61 6.45 20.88
C ARG A 101 -9.90 6.58 22.39
N VAL A 102 -10.79 7.49 22.77
CA VAL A 102 -11.45 7.45 24.08
C VAL A 102 -12.59 6.45 23.96
N ILE A 103 -12.40 5.27 24.54
CA ILE A 103 -13.47 4.31 24.83
C ILE A 103 -14.21 4.82 26.07
N HIS A 104 -15.47 5.22 25.90
CA HIS A 104 -16.44 5.38 26.99
C HIS A 104 -17.21 4.07 27.17
#